data_AF-A0A934BPZ0-F1
#
_entry.id   AF-A0A934BPZ0-F1
#
_cell.length_a   1.000
_cell.length_b   1.000
_cell.length_c   1.000
_cell.angle_alpha   90.00
_cell.angle_beta   90.00
_cell.angle_gamma   90.00
#
_symmetry.space_group_name_H-M   'P 1'
#
loop_
_entity.id
_entity.type
_entity.pdbx_description
1 polymer ?
#
loop_
_entity_poly.entity_id
_entity_poly.type
_entity_poly.pdbx_seq_one_letter_code
_entity_poly.pdbx_strand_id
1 'polypeptide(L)'
;MNSRTRPSFWRAYAGLNETNRKAARRAYALFAQNPDHPSLRFKKLGGYDHVWSVRINEQYRAIGERRGDSIVWVWVGTHNEFDNLFG
;
A
#
# COMPACT_ATOMS: atom_id res chain seq x y z
N MET A 1 1.68 13.31 6.85
CA MET A 1 2.16 12.52 5.70
C MET A 1 1.45 12.85 4.41
N ASN A 2 2.21 13.40 3.47
CA ASN A 2 1.79 13.59 2.08
C ASN A 2 1.82 12.25 1.33
N SER A 3 0.80 11.94 0.54
CA SER A 3 0.78 10.71 -0.26
C SER A 3 0.43 10.96 -1.73
N ARG A 4 1.11 10.23 -2.62
CA ARG A 4 0.89 10.28 -4.08
C ARG A 4 0.90 8.86 -4.64
N THR A 5 0.41 8.68 -5.86
CA THR A 5 0.39 7.40 -6.57
C THR A 5 1.16 7.50 -7.88
N ARG A 6 1.92 6.47 -8.24
CA ARG A 6 2.52 6.32 -9.57
C ARG A 6 1.53 5.70 -10.56
N PRO A 7 1.73 5.86 -11.87
CA PRO A 7 0.93 5.15 -12.87
C PRO A 7 0.93 3.62 -12.70
N SER A 8 2.01 3.04 -12.17
CA SER A 8 2.08 1.59 -11.86
C SER A 8 1.07 1.17 -10.80
N PHE A 9 0.82 2.02 -9.80
CA PHE A 9 -0.18 1.75 -8.78
C PHE A 9 -1.57 1.69 -9.40
N TRP A 10 -1.91 2.65 -10.27
CA TRP A 10 -3.22 2.67 -10.93
C TRP A 10 -3.42 1.49 -11.87
N ARG A 11 -2.38 1.04 -12.57
CA ARG A 11 -2.43 -0.19 -13.38
C ARG A 11 -2.75 -1.42 -12.53
N ALA A 12 -2.08 -1.58 -11.38
CA ALA A 12 -2.35 -2.68 -10.46
C ALA A 12 -3.75 -2.57 -9.83
N TYR A 13 -4.15 -1.37 -9.40
CA TYR A 13 -5.47 -1.08 -8.85
C TYR A 13 -6.61 -1.38 -9.84
N ALA A 14 -6.39 -1.12 -11.14
CA ALA A 14 -7.35 -1.44 -12.18
C ALA A 14 -7.56 -2.95 -12.36
N GLY A 15 -6.59 -3.79 -11.98
CA GLY A 15 -6.74 -5.25 -11.97
C GLY A 15 -7.59 -5.77 -10.81
N LEU A 16 -7.82 -4.98 -9.76
CA LEU A 16 -8.60 -5.40 -8.60
C LEU A 16 -10.09 -5.50 -8.92
N ASN A 17 -10.76 -6.49 -8.33
CA ASN A 17 -12.22 -6.55 -8.31
C ASN A 17 -12.83 -5.39 -7.48
N GLU A 18 -14.13 -5.17 -7.62
CA GLU A 18 -14.81 -4.03 -6.99
C GLU A 18 -14.68 -4.03 -5.46
N THR A 19 -14.80 -5.19 -4.81
CA THR A 19 -14.67 -5.35 -3.36
C THR A 19 -13.30 -4.89 -2.88
N ASN A 20 -12.24 -5.31 -3.56
CA ASN A 20 -10.86 -4.96 -3.21
C ASN A 20 -10.54 -3.50 -3.55
N ARG A 21 -11.10 -2.95 -4.63
CA ARG A 21 -11.04 -1.51 -4.93
C ARG A 21 -11.67 -0.66 -3.81
N LYS A 22 -12.81 -1.08 -3.27
CA LYS A 22 -13.47 -0.41 -2.12
C LYS A 22 -12.62 -0.52 -0.86
N ALA A 23 -12.07 -1.70 -0.57
CA ALA A 23 -11.16 -1.90 0.56
C ALA A 23 -9.93 -0.98 0.47
N ALA A 24 -9.30 -0.91 -0.70
CA ALA A 24 -8.14 -0.05 -0.94
C ALA A 24 -8.47 1.43 -0.75
N ARG A 25 -9.64 1.90 -1.20
CA ARG A 25 -10.08 3.29 -0.92
C ARG A 25 -10.28 3.57 0.56
N ARG A 26 -10.86 2.62 1.31
CA ARG A 26 -11.05 2.76 2.77
C ARG A 26 -9.71 2.82 3.49
N ALA A 27 -8.78 1.93 3.13
CA ALA A 27 -7.42 1.93 3.70
C ALA A 27 -6.69 3.24 3.37
N TYR A 28 -6.81 3.77 2.15
CA TYR A 28 -6.22 5.06 1.78
C TYR A 28 -6.84 6.23 2.55
N ALA A 29 -8.16 6.26 2.71
CA ALA A 29 -8.84 7.29 3.50
C ALA A 29 -8.41 7.25 4.98
N LEU A 30 -8.29 6.05 5.55
CA LEU A 30 -7.79 5.86 6.92
C LEU A 30 -6.33 6.29 7.04
N PHE A 31 -5.49 5.94 6.07
CA PHE A 31 -4.08 6.33 6.02
C PHE A 31 -3.92 7.86 5.96
N ALA A 32 -4.75 8.56 5.17
CA ALA A 32 -4.70 10.01 5.08
C ALA A 32 -5.06 10.71 6.41
N GLN A 33 -5.90 10.09 7.23
CA GLN A 33 -6.31 10.61 8.53
C GLN A 33 -5.34 10.21 9.65
N ASN A 34 -4.92 8.94 9.69
CA ASN A 34 -4.07 8.37 10.71
C ASN A 34 -3.19 7.24 10.11
N PRO A 35 -1.99 7.58 9.62
CA PRO A 35 -1.06 6.59 9.08
C PRO A 35 -0.61 5.51 10.08
N ASP A 36 -0.60 5.85 11.37
CA ASP A 36 -0.16 4.97 12.46
C ASP A 36 -1.29 4.07 12.98
N HIS A 37 -2.46 4.09 12.33
CA HIS A 37 -3.59 3.26 12.73
C HIS A 37 -3.21 1.76 12.68
N PRO A 38 -3.39 0.98 13.77
CA PRO A 38 -2.88 -0.39 13.87
C PRO A 38 -3.38 -1.35 12.79
N SER A 39 -4.59 -1.14 12.26
CA SER A 39 -5.16 -1.98 11.19
C SER A 39 -4.39 -1.86 9.87
N LEU A 40 -3.77 -0.71 9.60
CA LEU A 40 -2.96 -0.47 8.41
C LEU A 40 -1.65 -1.26 8.46
N ARG A 41 -1.17 -1.64 9.65
CA ARG A 41 0.12 -2.29 9.86
C ARG A 41 1.24 -1.62 9.04
N PHE A 42 1.24 -0.29 9.04
CA PHE A 42 2.16 0.49 8.23
C PHE A 42 3.59 0.30 8.71
N LYS A 43 4.43 -0.35 7.89
CA LYS A 43 5.79 -0.71 8.29
C LYS A 43 6.78 -0.71 7.14
N LYS A 44 8.05 -0.47 7.46
CA LYS A 44 9.18 -0.64 6.55
C LYS A 44 9.38 -2.11 6.24
N LEU A 45 9.67 -2.44 4.97
CA LEU A 45 10.04 -3.80 4.58
C LEU A 45 11.51 -4.07 4.92
N GLY A 46 11.80 -5.27 5.43
CA GLY A 46 13.17 -5.72 5.67
C GLY A 46 13.94 -5.84 4.35
N GLY A 47 15.23 -5.52 4.34
CA GLY A 47 16.06 -5.58 3.13
C GLY A 47 15.91 -4.40 2.17
N TYR A 48 14.97 -3.47 2.42
CA TYR A 48 14.77 -2.29 1.59
C TYR A 48 14.91 -1.01 2.41
N ASP A 49 15.62 -0.01 1.88
CA ASP A 49 15.89 1.23 2.63
C ASP A 49 14.67 2.12 2.86
N HIS A 50 13.76 2.15 1.90
CA HIS A 50 12.70 3.15 1.82
C HIS A 50 11.37 2.58 1.34
N VAL A 51 11.25 1.26 1.27
CA VAL A 51 10.01 0.60 0.84
C VAL A 51 9.18 0.27 2.08
N TRP A 52 7.92 0.64 2.02
CA TRP A 52 6.95 0.47 3.09
C TRP A 52 5.71 -0.24 2.58
N SER A 53 5.07 -0.99 3.47
CA SER A 53 3.84 -1.73 3.20
C SER A 53 2.69 -1.26 4.08
N VAL A 54 1.51 -1.19 3.49
CA VAL A 54 0.23 -1.01 4.17
C VAL A 54 -0.68 -2.18 3.87
N ARG A 55 -1.37 -2.65 4.92
CA ARG A 55 -2.44 -3.62 4.84
C ARG A 55 -3.72 -2.98 4.31
N ILE A 56 -4.25 -3.54 3.23
CA ILE A 56 -5.55 -3.16 2.67
C ILE A 56 -6.67 -3.99 3.31
N ASN A 57 -6.46 -5.30 3.37
CA ASN A 57 -7.28 -6.27 4.09
C ASN A 57 -6.37 -7.47 4.44
N GLU A 58 -6.94 -8.60 4.86
CA GLU A 58 -6.14 -9.77 5.21
C GLU A 58 -5.24 -10.25 4.05
N GLN A 59 -5.79 -10.29 2.84
CA GLN A 59 -5.19 -10.86 1.63
C GLN A 59 -4.47 -9.84 0.74
N TYR A 60 -4.65 -8.54 0.93
CA TYR A 60 -4.11 -7.51 0.03
C TYR A 60 -3.18 -6.52 0.74
N ARG A 61 -2.15 -6.06 0.04
CA ARG A 61 -1.17 -5.06 0.48
C ARG A 61 -1.00 -3.97 -0.57
N ALA A 62 -0.62 -2.78 -0.13
CA ALA A 62 -0.13 -1.70 -0.98
C ALA A 62 1.31 -1.37 -0.58
N ILE A 63 2.14 -1.08 -1.58
CA ILE A 63 3.57 -0.79 -1.41
C ILE A 63 3.86 0.63 -1.86
N GLY A 64 4.64 1.33 -1.05
CA GLY A 64 5.06 2.69 -1.32
C GLY A 64 6.49 2.98 -0.91
N GLU A 65 7.09 3.91 -1.63
CA GLU A 65 8.41 4.44 -1.36
C GLU A 65 8.26 5.66 -0.44
N ARG A 66 8.79 5.61 0.78
CA ARG A 66 8.71 6.69 1.77
C ARG A 66 10.02 7.47 1.85
N ARG A 67 9.94 8.80 1.78
CA ARG A 67 11.04 9.74 2.04
C ARG A 67 10.53 10.84 2.98
N GLY A 68 11.05 10.86 4.21
CA GLY A 68 10.58 11.80 5.25
C GLY A 68 9.08 11.63 5.53
N ASP A 69 8.33 12.72 5.42
CA ASP A 69 6.87 12.77 5.59
C ASP A 69 6.09 12.58 4.28
N SER A 70 6.73 12.05 3.22
CA SER A 70 6.05 11.75 1.96
C SER A 70 6.15 10.27 1.61
N ILE A 71 5.07 9.73 1.05
CA ILE A 71 5.02 8.39 0.47
C ILE A 71 4.50 8.42 -0.96
N VAL A 72 5.12 7.64 -1.83
CA VAL A 72 4.68 7.43 -3.20
C VAL A 72 4.29 5.97 -3.36
N TRP A 73 2.99 5.70 -3.53
CA TRP A 73 2.46 4.36 -3.75
C TRP A 73 2.78 3.88 -5.15
N VAL A 74 3.36 2.68 -5.26
CA VAL A 74 3.86 2.13 -6.52
C VAL A 74 3.13 0.86 -6.94
N TRP A 75 2.48 0.15 -6.01
CA TRP A 75 1.83 -1.13 -6.27
C TRP A 75 0.72 -1.44 -5.25
N VAL A 76 -0.27 -2.23 -5.65
CA VAL A 76 -1.30 -2.83 -4.79
C VAL A 76 -1.72 -4.19 -5.35
N GLY A 77 -1.83 -5.20 -4.51
CA GLY A 77 -2.15 -6.56 -4.94
C GLY A 77 -2.22 -7.55 -3.78
N THR A 78 -2.28 -8.83 -4.11
CA THR A 78 -2.42 -9.91 -3.14
C THR A 78 -1.15 -10.13 -2.31
N HIS A 79 -1.26 -10.78 -1.16
CA HIS A 79 -0.11 -11.16 -0.34
C HIS A 79 0.84 -12.10 -1.09
N ASN A 80 0.31 -13.01 -1.92
CA ASN A 80 1.12 -13.95 -2.69
C ASN A 80 1.93 -13.21 -3.77
N GLU A 81 1.32 -12.27 -4.49
CA GLU A 81 2.05 -11.43 -5.45
C GLU A 81 3.06 -10.53 -4.73
N PHE A 82 2.72 -10.03 -3.54
CA PHE A 82 3.63 -9.26 -2.71
C PHE A 82 4.87 -10.09 -2.32
N ASP A 83 4.70 -11.31 -1.83
CA ASP A 83 5.81 -12.17 -1.43
C ASP A 83 6.71 -12.53 -2.62
N ASN A 84 6.15 -12.74 -3.80
CA ASN A 84 6.94 -13.01 -5.01
C ASN A 84 7.74 -11.79 -5.50
N LEU A 85 7.25 -10.57 -5.28
CA LEU A 85 7.86 -9.34 -5.76
C LEU A 85 8.80 -8.68 -4.74
N PHE A 86 8.56 -8.90 -3.45
CA PHE A 86 9.21 -8.18 -2.35
C PHE A 86 9.64 -9.06 -1.16
N GLY A 87 9.40 -10.38 -1.22
CA GLY A 87 9.85 -11.35 -0.23
C GLY A 87 11.30 -11.80 -0.40
#